data_AF-A0A6N8BKD0-F1
#
_entry.id   AF-A0A6N8BKD0-F1
#
_cell.length_a   1.000
_cell.length_b   1.000
_cell.length_c   1.000
_cell.angle_alpha   90.00
_cell.angle_beta   90.00
_cell.angle_gamma   90.00
#
_symmetry.space_group_name_H-M   'P 1'
#
loop_
_entity.id
_entity.type
_entity.pdbx_description
1 polymer ?
#
loop_
_entity_poly.entity_id
_entity_poly.type
_entity_poly.pdbx_seq_one_letter_code
_entity_poly.pdbx_strand_id
1 'polypeptide(L)' 'MKAESILFNHRVGRFEFYIDDGRSGKDLKRPGIQQILLDIYEGKIDTVLVLKLDRLSRRQKDVL' A
#
# COMPACT_ATOMS: atom_id res chain seq x y z
N MET A 1 -7.32 -15.41 -3.73
CA MET A 1 -7.16 -14.03 -4.23
C MET A 1 -8.42 -13.63 -4.97
N LYS A 2 -9.29 -12.83 -4.36
CA LYS A 2 -10.33 -12.08 -5.09
C LYS A 2 -10.01 -10.61 -4.84
N ALA A 3 -9.50 -9.93 -5.87
CA ALA A 3 -9.37 -8.49 -5.85
C ALA A 3 -10.69 -7.93 -6.40
N GLU A 4 -11.55 -7.46 -5.51
CA GLU A 4 -12.71 -6.64 -5.89
C GLU A 4 -12.19 -5.22 -6.04
N SER A 5 -11.94 -4.82 -7.30
CA SER A 5 -11.43 -3.52 -7.67
C SER A 5 -12.54 -2.47 -7.62
N ILE A 6 -12.34 -1.41 -6.83
CA ILE A 6 -13.13 -0.18 -6.91
C ILE A 6 -12.28 0.84 -7.67
N LEU A 7 -12.60 1.02 -8.97
CA LEU A 7 -11.99 1.99 -9.86
C LEU A 7 -12.80 3.30 -9.78
N PHE A 8 -12.31 4.30 -9.05
CA PHE A 8 -12.85 5.67 -9.15
C PHE A 8 -12.08 6.44 -10.23
N ASN A 9 -12.84 7.20 -11.01
CA ASN A 9 -12.50 7.86 -12.26
C ASN A 9 -11.37 8.91 -12.14
N HIS A 10 -10.12 8.46 -12.03
CA HIS A 10 -8.93 9.28 -12.27
C HIS A 10 -8.07 8.57 -13.31
N ARG A 11 -7.56 9.29 -14.31
CA ARG A 11 -6.65 8.72 -15.31
C ARG A 11 -5.35 8.29 -14.61
N VAL A 12 -5.29 7.07 -14.09
CA VAL A 12 -4.06 6.50 -13.53
C VAL A 12 -3.18 6.13 -14.71
N GLY A 13 -2.24 7.01 -15.07
CA GLY A 13 -1.36 6.81 -16.23
C GLY A 13 -0.40 5.63 -16.09
N ARG A 14 -0.07 5.25 -14.84
CA ARG A 14 0.79 4.11 -14.51
C ARG A 14 0.55 3.66 -13.07
N PHE A 15 0.52 2.35 -12.82
CA PHE A 15 0.46 1.77 -11.48
C PHE A 15 1.51 0.66 -11.35
N GLU A 16 1.98 0.45 -10.12
CA GLU A 16 2.95 -0.59 -9.75
C GLU A 16 2.40 -1.35 -8.54
N PHE A 17 2.72 -2.63 -8.41
CA PHE A 17 2.28 -3.46 -7.28
C PHE A 17 3.41 -3.67 -6.28
N TYR A 18 3.12 -3.37 -5.01
CA TYR A 18 3.99 -3.70 -3.88
C TYR A 18 3.36 -4.85 -3.08
N ILE A 19 3.98 -6.04 -3.15
CA ILE A 19 3.39 -7.29 -2.63
C ILE A 19 4.21 -7.78 -1.43
N ASP A 20 3.52 -7.97 -0.30
CA ASP A 20 4.06 -8.59 0.92
C ASP A 20 3.34 -9.91 1.22
N ASP A 21 3.52 -10.91 0.37
CA ASP A 21 2.84 -12.20 0.53
C ASP A 21 3.27 -12.94 1.81
N GLY A 22 2.32 -13.56 2.50
CA GLY A 22 2.54 -14.30 3.75
C GLY A 22 3.03 -13.49 4.96
N ARG A 23 3.18 -12.16 4.87
CA ARG A 23 3.67 -11.33 5.97
C ARG A 23 2.54 -10.73 6.82
N SER A 24 2.69 -10.81 8.14
CA SER A 24 1.73 -10.22 9.07
C SER A 24 1.74 -8.69 9.00
N GLY A 25 0.58 -8.05 8.93
CA GLY A 25 0.44 -6.59 9.09
C GLY A 25 0.57 -6.11 10.54
N LYS A 26 1.48 -6.70 11.32
CA LYS A 26 1.71 -6.35 12.73
C LYS A 26 2.53 -5.07 12.90
N ASP A 27 3.30 -4.70 11.88
CA ASP A 27 4.15 -3.52 11.84
C ASP A 27 4.42 -3.12 10.36
N LEU A 28 5.13 -2.02 10.19
CA LEU A 28 5.51 -1.47 8.88
C LEU A 28 6.83 -2.06 8.34
N LYS A 29 7.49 -2.99 9.04
CA LYS A 29 8.81 -3.55 8.65
C LYS A 29 8.67 -4.65 7.60
N ARG A 30 7.94 -4.35 6.52
CA ARG A 30 7.69 -5.26 5.43
C ARG A 30 8.27 -4.68 4.14
N PRO A 31 9.03 -5.46 3.35
CA PRO A 31 9.65 -5.00 2.09
C PRO A 31 8.75 -4.22 1.15
N GLY A 32 7.51 -4.65 0.90
CA GLY A 32 6.59 -3.91 0.05
C GLY A 32 6.23 -2.53 0.64
N ILE A 33 5.92 -2.49 1.93
CA ILE A 33 5.67 -1.23 2.66
C ILE A 33 6.90 -0.32 2.68
N GLN A 34 8.08 -0.85 2.94
CA GLN A 34 9.31 -0.05 2.98
C GLN A 34 9.62 0.54 1.61
N GLN A 35 9.36 -0.22 0.53
CA GLN A 35 9.50 0.29 -0.82
C GLN A 35 8.49 1.40 -1.14
N ILE A 36 7.22 1.23 -0.75
CA ILE A 36 6.21 2.30 -0.86
C ILE A 36 6.70 3.58 -0.16
N LEU A 37 7.17 3.46 1.08
CA LEU A 37 7.64 4.62 1.85
C LEU A 37 8.83 5.33 1.18
N LEU A 38 9.75 4.55 0.61
CA LEU A 38 10.88 5.10 -0.15
C LEU A 38 10.42 5.82 -1.41
N ASP A 39 9.53 5.22 -2.20
CA ASP A 39 9.04 5.83 -3.44
C ASP A 39 8.17 7.07 -3.19
N ILE A 40 7.46 7.14 -2.05
CA ILE A 40 6.81 8.38 -1.56
C ILE A 40 7.88 9.43 -1.25
N TYR A 41 8.91 9.06 -0.48
CA TYR A 41 9.97 9.98 -0.08
C TYR A 41 10.72 10.56 -1.29
N GLU A 42 10.93 9.76 -2.33
CA GLU A 42 11.55 10.18 -3.59
C GLU A 42 10.59 10.92 -4.53
N GLY A 43 9.32 11.10 -4.15
CA GLY A 43 8.33 11.83 -4.94
C GLY A 43 7.85 11.10 -6.20
N LYS A 44 8.05 9.78 -6.28
CA LYS A 44 7.64 8.95 -7.44
C LYS A 44 6.16 8.59 -7.42
N ILE A 45 5.55 8.56 -6.23
CA ILE A 45 4.14 8.23 -6.04
C ILE A 45 3.44 9.30 -5.20
N ASP A 46 2.28 9.71 -5.67
CA ASP A 46 1.39 10.69 -5.05
C ASP A 46 0.22 10.02 -4.32
N THR A 47 -0.14 8.79 -4.72
CA THR A 47 -1.31 8.09 -4.22
C THR A 47 -1.01 6.61 -3.96
N VAL A 48 -1.43 6.09 -2.80
CA VAL A 48 -1.35 4.66 -2.45
C VAL A 48 -2.76 4.09 -2.30
N LEU A 49 -3.06 3.03 -3.06
CA LEU A 49 -4.33 2.31 -2.97
C LEU A 49 -4.15 0.99 -2.20
N VAL A 50 -4.94 0.82 -1.14
CA VAL A 50 -5.02 -0.43 -0.38
C VAL A 50 -6.45 -0.94 -0.34
N LEU A 51 -6.64 -2.26 -0.49
CA LEU A 51 -7.99 -2.86 -0.44
C LEU A 51 -8.60 -2.79 0.97
N LYS A 52 -7.76 -2.86 2.00
CA LYS A 52 -8.15 -2.79 3.41
C LYS A 52 -7.05 -2.10 4.19
N LEU A 53 -7.42 -1.25 5.13
CA LEU A 53 -6.49 -0.50 5.97
C LEU A 53 -5.55 -1.42 6.78
N ASP A 54 -6.04 -2.62 7.15
CA ASP A 54 -5.28 -3.64 7.85
C ASP A 54 -4.08 -4.20 7.04
N ARG A 55 -4.05 -3.96 5.72
CA ARG A 55 -2.90 -4.28 4.84
C ARG A 55 -1.79 -3.25 4.96
N LEU A 56 -2.10 -2.02 5.39
CA LEU A 56 -1.12 -0.97 5.69
C LEU A 56 -0.53 -1.19 7.09
N SER A 57 -1.38 -1.29 8.12
CA SER A 57 -1.00 -1.79 9.44
C SER A 57 -2.25 -2.14 10.26
N ARG A 58 -2.14 -3.14 11.13
CA ARG A 58 -3.16 -3.44 12.15
C ARG A 58 -2.92 -2.68 13.46
N ARG A 59 -1.79 -2.02 13.61
CA ARG A 59 -1.52 -1.17 14.78
C ARG A 59 -2.14 0.20 14.53
N GLN A 60 -3.08 0.58 15.38
CA GLN A 60 -3.77 1.87 15.28
C GLN A 60 -2.80 3.06 15.26
N LYS A 61 -1.68 2.98 16.00
CA LYS A 61 -0.61 3.99 16.03
C LYS A 61 0.18 4.15 14.72
N ASP A 62 0.11 3.16 13.82
CA ASP A 62 0.83 3.23 12.54
C ASP A 62 -0.06 3.86 11.45
N VAL A 63 -1.35 4.10 11.73
CA VAL A 63 -2.37 4.57 10.78
C VAL A 63 -2.93 5.95 11.14
N LEU A 64 -2.93 6.30 12.43
CA LEU A 64 -3.29 7.63 12.95
C LEU A 64 -2.06 8.54 13.03
#